data_AF-A0A2A5YST6-F1
#
_entry.id   AF-A0A2A5YST6-F1
#
_cell.length_a   1.000
_cell.length_b   1.000
_cell.length_c   1.000
_cell.angle_alpha   90.00
_cell.angle_beta   90.00
_cell.angle_gamma   90.00
#
_symmetry.space_group_name_H-M   'P 1'
#
loop_
_entity.id
_entity.type
_entity.pdbx_description
1 polymer ?
#
loop_
_entity_poly.entity_id
_entity_poly.type
_entity_poly.pdbx_seq_one_letter_code
_entity_poly.pdbx_strand_id
1 'polypeptide(L)'
;MSSGSAARRELAQVARHGGWPMTRGARLGRPARPDFATLRALPRWPALDPARQQRVATVALLIGAQSALGRLIDGARLRGYAMLVGAPVLERLWTLEDGGRDPLPPVEALPHAADRLLRAAATDAEARQRMDQAEALLEELDAWPFT
;
A
#
# COMPACT_ATOMS: atom_id res chain seq x y z
N MET A 1 -21.28 12.15 26.06
CA MET A 1 -21.82 12.40 24.71
C MET A 1 -20.82 13.18 23.84
N SER A 2 -19.69 12.56 23.42
CA SER A 2 -18.61 13.27 22.69
C SER A 2 -18.05 12.48 21.49
N SER A 3 -18.86 11.62 20.87
CA SER A 3 -18.41 10.72 19.78
C SER A 3 -18.37 11.41 18.40
N GLY A 4 -19.21 12.42 18.16
CA GLY A 4 -19.34 13.04 16.83
C GLY A 4 -18.17 13.95 16.41
N SER A 5 -17.39 14.51 17.35
CA SER A 5 -16.30 15.45 17.01
C SER A 5 -14.98 14.74 16.65
N ALA A 6 -14.77 13.55 17.20
CA ALA A 6 -13.61 12.72 16.90
C ALA A 6 -13.75 12.08 15.51
N ALA A 7 -14.90 11.44 15.25
CA ALA A 7 -15.22 10.86 13.95
C ALA A 7 -15.21 11.91 12.81
N ARG A 8 -15.65 13.14 13.07
CA ARG A 8 -15.56 14.25 12.10
C ARG A 8 -14.14 14.71 11.83
N ARG A 9 -13.26 14.67 12.83
CA ARG A 9 -11.85 15.04 12.67
C ARG A 9 -11.09 13.96 11.90
N GLU A 10 -11.37 12.71 12.20
CA GLU A 10 -10.81 11.55 11.50
C GLU A 10 -11.24 11.53 10.04
N LEU A 11 -12.53 11.74 9.74
CA LEU A 11 -13.04 11.89 8.38
C LEU A 11 -12.45 13.10 7.65
N ALA A 12 -12.25 14.23 8.33
CA ALA A 12 -11.63 15.41 7.74
C ALA A 12 -10.13 15.20 7.45
N GLN A 13 -9.46 14.38 8.25
CA GLN A 13 -8.06 14.01 8.06
C GLN A 13 -7.91 13.03 6.90
N VAL A 14 -8.79 12.03 6.80
CA VAL A 14 -8.88 11.11 5.66
C VAL A 14 -9.23 11.87 4.37
N ALA A 15 -10.14 12.84 4.40
CA ALA A 15 -10.49 13.68 3.24
C ALA A 15 -9.30 14.52 2.75
N ARG A 16 -8.48 15.04 3.68
CA ARG A 16 -7.26 15.80 3.34
C ARG A 16 -6.16 14.94 2.73
N HIS A 17 -6.01 13.70 3.19
CA HIS A 17 -5.00 12.77 2.66
C HIS A 17 -5.49 11.99 1.44
N GLY A 18 -6.82 11.93 1.24
CA GLY A 18 -7.47 11.20 0.15
C GLY A 18 -7.67 11.99 -1.14
N GLY A 19 -7.40 13.31 -1.18
CA GLY A 19 -7.68 14.17 -2.35
C GLY A 19 -9.15 14.63 -2.49
N TRP A 20 -9.91 14.68 -1.39
CA TRP A 20 -11.33 15.03 -1.43
C TRP A 20 -11.53 16.56 -1.37
N PRO A 21 -12.47 17.14 -2.16
CA PRO A 21 -12.74 18.56 -2.11
C PRO A 21 -13.45 18.95 -0.79
N MET A 22 -12.86 19.86 -0.04
CA MET A 22 -13.46 20.45 1.15
C MET A 22 -14.35 21.64 0.76
N THR A 23 -15.69 21.58 0.88
CA THR A 23 -16.55 22.76 1.26
C THR A 23 -18.08 22.52 1.27
N ARG A 24 -18.77 23.52 1.85
CA ARG A 24 -20.14 23.59 2.39
C ARG A 24 -21.31 23.48 1.38
N GLY A 25 -21.16 22.76 0.27
CA GLY A 25 -22.29 22.31 -0.54
C GLY A 25 -21.94 21.53 -1.81
N ALA A 26 -20.78 21.65 -2.43
CA ALA A 26 -20.46 22.89 -3.14
C ALA A 26 -21.78 23.47 -3.71
N ARG A 27 -22.37 24.38 -2.94
CA ARG A 27 -23.83 24.59 -2.77
C ARG A 27 -24.59 24.60 -4.10
N LEU A 28 -25.41 23.56 -4.34
CA LEU A 28 -26.44 23.42 -5.40
C LEU A 28 -26.16 22.56 -6.65
N GLY A 29 -25.08 21.76 -6.75
CA GLY A 29 -24.92 20.84 -7.91
C GLY A 29 -24.17 19.55 -7.56
N ARG A 30 -24.91 18.46 -7.30
CA ARG A 30 -24.42 17.13 -6.86
C ARG A 30 -23.18 16.63 -7.62
N PRO A 31 -22.06 16.32 -6.94
CA PRO A 31 -21.29 15.13 -7.27
C PRO A 31 -21.98 13.93 -6.60
N ALA A 32 -22.31 12.90 -7.39
CA ALA A 32 -22.92 11.68 -6.88
C ALA A 32 -22.04 11.12 -5.75
N ARG A 33 -22.65 10.67 -4.64
CA ARG A 33 -21.94 9.84 -3.66
C ARG A 33 -21.26 8.71 -4.44
N PRO A 34 -19.99 8.39 -4.18
CA PRO A 34 -19.34 7.27 -4.84
C PRO A 34 -20.21 6.03 -4.65
N ASP A 35 -20.45 5.31 -5.74
CA ASP A 35 -21.24 4.10 -5.69
C ASP A 35 -20.48 3.01 -4.90
N PHE A 36 -21.18 1.94 -4.55
CA PHE A 36 -20.59 0.83 -3.79
C PHE A 36 -19.40 0.18 -4.52
N ALA A 37 -19.43 0.14 -5.86
CA ALA A 37 -18.33 -0.38 -6.67
C ALA A 37 -17.07 0.48 -6.51
N THR A 38 -17.21 1.81 -6.57
CA THR A 38 -16.13 2.77 -6.35
C THR A 38 -15.55 2.63 -4.94
N LEU A 39 -16.41 2.53 -3.92
CA LEU A 39 -15.96 2.35 -2.54
C LEU A 39 -15.23 1.02 -2.32
N ARG A 40 -15.64 -0.05 -3.01
CA ARG A 40 -14.98 -1.35 -2.93
C ARG A 40 -13.61 -1.36 -3.63
N ALA A 41 -13.43 -0.51 -4.65
CA ALA A 41 -12.17 -0.38 -5.38
C ALA A 41 -11.15 0.54 -4.69
N LEU A 42 -11.51 1.17 -3.55
CA LEU A 42 -10.59 2.03 -2.84
C LEU A 42 -9.53 1.21 -2.09
N PRO A 43 -8.26 1.62 -2.12
CA PRO A 43 -7.22 1.01 -1.32
C PRO A 43 -7.55 1.14 0.17
N ARG A 44 -7.40 0.04 0.91
CA ARG A 44 -7.74 -0.06 2.33
C ARG A 44 -6.51 0.09 3.19
N TRP A 45 -5.31 0.02 2.62
CA TRP A 45 -4.03 0.13 3.34
C TRP A 45 -3.97 1.33 4.31
N PRO A 46 -4.55 2.51 4.06
CA PRO A 46 -4.49 3.61 5.04
C PRO A 46 -5.24 3.32 6.35
N ALA A 47 -6.19 2.39 6.32
CA ALA A 47 -7.06 2.00 7.42
C ALA A 47 -6.77 0.59 7.98
N LEU A 48 -5.78 -0.12 7.44
CA LEU A 48 -5.36 -1.43 7.97
C LEU A 48 -4.67 -1.27 9.34
N ASP A 49 -4.55 -2.37 10.08
CA ASP A 49 -3.73 -2.38 11.29
C ASP A 49 -2.24 -2.10 10.96
N PRO A 50 -1.46 -1.53 11.89
CA PRO A 50 -0.08 -1.11 11.61
C PRO A 50 0.81 -2.22 11.03
N ALA A 51 0.63 -3.47 11.44
CA ALA A 51 1.43 -4.60 10.92
C ALA A 51 1.10 -4.89 9.46
N ARG A 52 -0.19 -4.84 9.08
CA ARG A 52 -0.61 -4.94 7.68
C ARG A 52 -0.17 -3.76 6.84
N GLN A 53 -0.27 -2.52 7.35
CA GLN A 53 0.26 -1.34 6.65
C GLN A 53 1.74 -1.51 6.32
N GLN A 54 2.50 -1.98 7.30
CA GLN A 54 3.92 -2.25 7.16
C GLN A 54 4.21 -3.33 6.12
N ARG A 55 3.40 -4.39 6.10
CA ARG A 55 3.50 -5.45 5.08
C ARG A 55 3.26 -4.90 3.68
N VAL A 56 2.20 -4.12 3.48
CA VAL A 56 1.90 -3.47 2.18
C VAL A 56 3.08 -2.59 1.73
N ALA A 57 3.62 -1.75 2.62
CA ALA A 57 4.74 -0.88 2.30
C ALA A 57 6.04 -1.62 2.00
N THR A 58 6.29 -2.73 2.70
CA THR A 58 7.44 -3.61 2.42
C THR A 58 7.31 -4.21 1.02
N VAL A 59 6.12 -4.70 0.65
CA VAL A 59 5.86 -5.24 -0.68
C VAL A 59 5.99 -4.17 -1.76
N ALA A 60 5.47 -2.96 -1.52
CA ALA A 60 5.59 -1.83 -2.44
C ALA A 60 7.05 -1.47 -2.76
N LEU A 61 7.94 -1.50 -1.75
CA LEU A 61 9.37 -1.32 -1.96
C LEU A 61 9.99 -2.43 -2.81
N LEU A 62 9.58 -3.68 -2.61
CA LEU A 62 10.09 -4.81 -3.38
C LEU A 62 9.57 -4.83 -4.83
N ILE A 63 8.34 -4.36 -5.08
CA ILE A 63 7.84 -4.09 -6.43
C ILE A 63 8.74 -3.03 -7.09
N GLY A 64 9.01 -1.93 -6.39
CA GLY A 64 9.91 -0.87 -6.85
C GLY A 64 11.33 -1.36 -7.14
N ALA A 65 11.81 -2.37 -6.42
CA ALA A 65 13.15 -2.94 -6.58
C ALA A 65 13.19 -4.27 -7.35
N GLN A 66 12.11 -4.64 -8.04
CA GLN A 66 11.93 -5.97 -8.63
C GLN A 66 13.05 -6.34 -9.61
N SER A 67 13.52 -5.40 -10.43
CA SER A 67 14.62 -5.65 -11.36
C SER A 67 15.91 -6.06 -10.65
N ALA A 68 16.19 -5.46 -9.47
CA ALA A 68 17.34 -5.81 -8.66
C ALA A 68 17.13 -7.14 -7.90
N LEU A 69 15.90 -7.40 -7.44
CA LEU A 69 15.49 -8.66 -6.85
C LEU A 69 15.64 -9.84 -7.84
N GLY A 70 15.30 -9.64 -9.11
CA GLY A 70 15.45 -10.62 -10.19
C GLY A 70 16.89 -11.09 -10.43
N ARG A 71 17.88 -10.30 -10.04
CA ARG A 71 19.30 -10.62 -10.18
C ARG A 71 19.93 -11.17 -8.89
N LEU A 72 19.18 -11.25 -7.80
CA LEU A 72 19.70 -11.68 -6.51
C LEU A 72 19.86 -13.20 -6.47
N ILE A 73 21.09 -13.68 -6.32
CA ILE A 73 21.43 -15.11 -6.18
C ILE A 73 21.76 -15.53 -4.75
N ASP A 74 21.82 -14.57 -3.82
CA ASP A 74 22.14 -14.83 -2.42
C ASP A 74 20.94 -15.45 -1.68
N GLY A 75 21.02 -16.77 -1.46
CA GLY A 75 19.97 -17.53 -0.79
C GLY A 75 19.69 -17.11 0.66
N ALA A 76 20.67 -16.56 1.39
CA ALA A 76 20.45 -16.09 2.76
C ALA A 76 19.61 -14.80 2.75
N ARG A 77 19.92 -13.88 1.83
CA ARG A 77 19.12 -12.66 1.65
C ARG A 77 17.72 -12.96 1.13
N LEU A 78 17.58 -13.90 0.19
CA LEU A 78 16.27 -14.33 -0.31
C LEU A 78 15.37 -14.89 0.80
N ARG A 79 15.93 -15.74 1.67
CA ARG A 79 15.21 -16.20 2.87
C ARG A 79 14.82 -15.04 3.79
N GLY A 80 15.69 -14.06 3.97
CA GLY A 80 15.39 -12.84 4.73
C GLY A 80 14.16 -12.09 4.19
N TYR A 81 14.09 -11.87 2.87
CA TYR A 81 12.91 -11.24 2.26
C TYR A 81 11.66 -12.12 2.38
N ALA A 82 11.77 -13.44 2.15
CA ALA A 82 10.66 -14.36 2.28
C ALA A 82 10.07 -14.38 3.70
N MET A 83 10.90 -14.25 4.74
CA MET A 83 10.44 -14.14 6.12
C MET A 83 9.66 -12.84 6.39
N LEU A 84 9.94 -11.75 5.67
CA LEU A 84 9.25 -10.47 5.84
C LEU A 84 7.92 -10.41 5.10
N VAL A 85 7.85 -10.89 3.86
CA VAL A 85 6.65 -10.74 3.01
C VAL A 85 5.85 -12.02 2.77
N GLY A 86 6.47 -13.17 3.05
CA GLY A 86 5.97 -14.50 2.71
C GLY A 86 6.56 -15.03 1.39
N ALA A 87 6.83 -16.33 1.33
CA ALA A 87 7.39 -16.97 0.14
C ALA A 87 6.49 -16.82 -1.10
N PRO A 88 5.15 -17.01 -1.04
CA PRO A 88 4.29 -16.83 -2.22
C PRO A 88 4.32 -15.40 -2.79
N VAL A 89 4.41 -14.40 -1.90
CA VAL A 89 4.53 -13.00 -2.31
C VAL A 89 5.87 -12.78 -3.03
N LEU A 90 6.96 -13.32 -2.47
CA LEU A 90 8.28 -13.19 -3.08
C LEU A 90 8.35 -13.86 -4.46
N GLU A 91 7.76 -15.04 -4.62
CA GLU A 91 7.65 -15.73 -5.91
C GLU A 91 6.84 -14.91 -6.92
N ARG A 92 5.70 -14.35 -6.50
CA ARG A 92 4.88 -13.52 -7.37
C ARG A 92 5.64 -12.27 -7.83
N LEU A 93 6.39 -11.62 -6.94
CA LEU A 93 7.22 -10.45 -7.28
C LEU A 93 8.24 -10.74 -8.39
N TRP A 94 8.81 -11.95 -8.44
CA TRP A 94 9.72 -12.33 -9.53
C TRP A 94 9.05 -12.43 -10.90
N THR A 95 7.77 -12.75 -10.92
CA THR A 95 6.99 -12.93 -12.17
C THR A 95 6.37 -11.64 -12.70
N LEU A 96 6.58 -10.50 -12.03
CA LEU A 96 6.08 -9.22 -12.51
C LEU A 96 6.83 -8.78 -13.78
N GLU A 97 6.09 -8.53 -14.85
CA GLU A 97 6.64 -8.07 -16.14
C GLU A 97 7.16 -6.63 -16.06
N ASP A 98 6.43 -5.74 -15.37
CA ASP A 98 6.73 -4.31 -15.23
C ASP A 98 7.24 -3.96 -13.82
N GLY A 99 8.24 -4.70 -13.36
CA GLY A 99 8.89 -4.41 -12.09
C GLY A 99 9.69 -3.10 -12.08
N GLY A 100 9.81 -2.48 -10.90
CA GLY A 100 10.58 -1.26 -10.74
C GLY A 100 12.10 -1.47 -10.79
N ARG A 101 12.83 -0.36 -10.94
CA ARG A 101 14.29 -0.31 -11.09
C ARG A 101 15.03 0.29 -9.90
N ASP A 102 14.32 0.54 -8.80
CA ASP A 102 14.89 1.08 -7.58
C ASP A 102 15.95 0.11 -7.02
N PRO A 103 16.95 0.62 -6.29
CA PRO A 103 17.92 -0.24 -5.63
C PRO A 103 17.23 -1.11 -4.58
N LEU A 104 17.61 -2.39 -4.51
CA LEU A 104 17.08 -3.32 -3.51
C LEU A 104 17.57 -2.95 -2.10
N PRO A 105 16.67 -2.55 -1.18
CA PRO A 105 17.07 -2.21 0.18
C PRO A 105 17.62 -3.45 0.92
N PRO A 106 18.60 -3.30 1.83
CA PRO A 106 18.99 -4.38 2.74
C PRO A 106 17.79 -4.91 3.54
N VAL A 107 17.81 -6.21 3.88
CA VAL A 107 16.72 -6.87 4.62
C VAL A 107 16.45 -6.18 5.95
N GLU A 108 17.51 -5.74 6.62
CA GLU A 108 17.47 -5.11 7.93
C GLU A 108 16.93 -3.67 7.87
N ALA A 109 17.09 -3.01 6.72
CA ALA A 109 16.66 -1.64 6.49
C ALA A 109 15.21 -1.55 5.95
N LEU A 110 14.65 -2.66 5.45
CA LEU A 110 13.31 -2.70 4.85
C LEU A 110 12.22 -2.14 5.77
N PRO A 111 12.12 -2.54 7.06
CA PRO A 111 11.07 -2.00 7.93
C PRO A 111 11.14 -0.48 8.05
N HIS A 112 12.34 0.08 8.21
CA HIS A 112 12.50 1.53 8.31
C HIS A 112 12.21 2.23 6.97
N ALA A 113 12.60 1.63 5.84
CA ALA A 113 12.26 2.15 4.52
C ALA A 113 10.74 2.13 4.28
N ALA A 114 10.05 1.08 4.74
CA ALA A 114 8.60 0.93 4.64
C ALA A 114 7.88 2.00 5.47
N ASP A 115 8.35 2.28 6.69
CA ASP A 115 7.83 3.39 7.51
C ASP A 115 7.96 4.74 6.80
N ARG A 116 9.07 4.98 6.10
CA ARG A 116 9.26 6.21 5.32
C ARG A 116 8.31 6.27 4.14
N LEU A 117 8.09 5.16 3.43
CA LEU A 117 7.16 5.09 2.31
C LEU A 117 5.72 5.35 2.78
N LEU A 118 5.30 4.76 3.91
CA LEU A 118 3.99 5.00 4.52
C LEU A 118 3.74 6.49 4.82
N ARG A 119 4.74 7.16 5.40
CA ARG A 119 4.67 8.60 5.68
C ARG A 119 4.61 9.42 4.38
N ALA A 120 5.39 9.04 3.37
CA ALA A 120 5.44 9.73 2.09
C ALA A 120 4.11 9.62 1.33
N ALA A 121 3.45 8.46 1.39
CA ALA A 121 2.17 8.20 0.70
C ALA A 121 1.02 9.13 1.13
N ALA A 122 1.16 9.85 2.25
CA ALA A 122 0.19 10.88 2.66
C ALA A 122 0.25 12.14 1.79
N THR A 123 1.36 12.40 1.10
CA THR A 123 1.62 13.63 0.34
C THR A 123 2.16 13.38 -1.07
N ASP A 124 2.64 12.18 -1.36
CA ASP A 124 3.26 11.80 -2.62
C ASP A 124 2.37 10.79 -3.37
N ALA A 125 1.94 11.19 -4.57
CA ALA A 125 1.07 10.39 -5.42
C ALA A 125 1.75 9.12 -5.95
N GLU A 126 3.05 9.16 -6.21
CA GLU A 126 3.80 8.00 -6.69
C GLU A 126 3.95 6.97 -5.57
N ALA A 127 4.32 7.43 -4.37
CA ALA A 127 4.36 6.58 -3.19
C ALA A 127 3.01 5.92 -2.92
N ARG A 128 1.91 6.67 -3.03
CA ARG A 128 0.55 6.14 -2.89
C ARG A 128 0.20 5.11 -3.96
N GLN A 129 0.50 5.37 -5.22
CA GLN A 129 0.26 4.41 -6.31
C GLN A 129 1.00 3.09 -6.09
N ARG A 130 2.25 3.14 -5.60
CA ARG A 130 3.01 1.92 -5.25
C ARG A 130 2.37 1.15 -4.10
N MET A 131 1.84 1.84 -3.10
CA MET A 131 1.10 1.22 -2.00
C MET A 131 -0.18 0.53 -2.50
N ASP A 132 -0.92 1.18 -3.40
CA ASP A 132 -2.15 0.64 -3.98
C ASP A 132 -1.88 -0.64 -4.79
N GLN A 133 -0.80 -0.66 -5.59
CA GLN A 133 -0.36 -1.85 -6.33
C GLN A 133 0.02 -3.01 -5.40
N ALA A 134 0.72 -2.72 -4.32
CA ALA A 134 1.13 -3.73 -3.34
C ALA A 134 -0.07 -4.33 -2.59
N GLU A 135 -1.06 -3.51 -2.24
CA GLU A 135 -2.29 -4.01 -1.64
C GLU A 135 -3.07 -4.91 -2.59
N ALA A 136 -3.24 -4.49 -3.86
CA ALA A 136 -3.93 -5.30 -4.87
C ALA A 136 -3.25 -6.67 -5.07
N LEU A 137 -1.90 -6.69 -5.09
CA LEU A 137 -1.13 -7.94 -5.17
C LEU A 137 -1.38 -8.85 -3.97
N LEU A 138 -1.41 -8.27 -2.76
CA LEU A 138 -1.66 -9.03 -1.54
C LEU A 138 -3.10 -9.56 -1.50
N GLU A 139 -4.08 -8.78 -1.95
CA GLU A 139 -5.47 -9.22 -2.06
C GLU A 139 -5.64 -10.34 -3.10
N GLU A 140 -4.96 -10.28 -4.25
CA GLU A 140 -4.93 -11.35 -5.26
C GLU A 140 -4.42 -12.67 -4.65
N LEU A 141 -3.34 -12.60 -3.87
CA LEU A 141 -2.72 -13.78 -3.25
C LEU A 141 -3.52 -14.31 -2.05
N ASP A 142 -4.14 -13.44 -1.26
CA ASP A 142 -5.02 -13.85 -0.15
C ASP A 142 -6.35 -14.42 -0.67
N ALA A 143 -6.83 -13.94 -1.82
CA ALA A 143 -8.03 -14.45 -2.50
C ALA A 143 -7.80 -15.79 -3.19
N TRP A 144 -6.55 -16.23 -3.32
CA TRP A 144 -6.20 -17.54 -3.86
C TRP A 144 -6.06 -18.54 -2.71
N PRO A 145 -7.12 -19.31 -2.36
CA PRO A 145 -6.91 -20.45 -1.49
C PRO A 145 -6.06 -21.44 -2.28
N PHE A 146 -4.88 -21.79 -1.76
CA PHE A 146 -4.14 -22.93 -2.28
C PHE A 146 -5.07 -24.15 -2.26
N THR A 147 -5.43 -24.63 -3.45
CA THR A 147 -5.91 -25.99 -3.74
C THR A 147 -4.81 -27.01 -3.46
#